data_AF-B7QHH2-F1
#
_entry.id   AF-B7QHH2-F1
#
_cell.length_a   1.000
_cell.length_b   1.000
_cell.length_c   1.000
_cell.angle_alpha   90.00
_cell.angle_beta   90.00
_cell.angle_gamma   90.00
#
_symmetry.space_group_name_H-M   'P 1'
#
loop_
_entity.id
_entity.type
_entity.pdbx_description
1 polymer ?
#
loop_
_entity_poly.entity_id
_entity_poly.type
_entity_poly.pdbx_seq_one_letter_code
_entity_poly.pdbx_strand_id
1 'polypeptide(L)'
;MGPLLEYILFGVLTSANLALGLYFSFAKRSKKAGTDEMFLASRSLGSFPLAMSVLASMMSALGVVGFVAHYYYYGFYFNWAFLSQIVVLPMVMNVMVPLLYRQRVTSIFEPPSL
;
A
#
# COMPACT_ATOMS: atom_id res chain seq x y z
N MET A 1 19.15 -25.17 7.83
CA MET A 1 19.50 -23.89 8.47
C MET A 1 19.17 -24.03 9.96
N GLY A 2 20.03 -23.57 10.87
CA GLY A 2 19.80 -23.80 12.31
C GLY A 2 18.68 -22.89 12.86
N PRO A 3 17.88 -23.35 13.83
CA PRO A 3 16.75 -22.60 14.37
C PRO A 3 17.16 -21.25 14.99
N LEU A 4 18.39 -21.15 15.50
CA LEU A 4 18.96 -19.91 16.03
C LEU A 4 19.01 -18.78 14.99
N LEU A 5 19.31 -19.12 13.73
CA LEU A 5 19.46 -18.12 12.67
C LEU A 5 18.09 -17.53 12.28
N GLU A 6 17.05 -18.37 12.26
CA GLU A 6 15.67 -17.95 11.99
C GLU A 6 15.14 -16.99 13.05
N TYR A 7 15.39 -17.27 14.34
CA TYR A 7 14.99 -16.37 15.43
C TYR A 7 15.72 -15.02 15.37
N ILE A 8 17.02 -15.03 15.04
CA ILE A 8 17.80 -13.79 14.89
C ILE A 8 17.24 -12.95 13.74
N LEU A 9 16.99 -13.55 12.57
CA LEU A 9 16.42 -12.85 11.42
C LEU A 9 15.03 -12.27 11.74
N PHE A 10 14.17 -13.06 12.40
CA PHE A 10 12.85 -12.60 12.82
C PHE A 10 12.94 -11.40 13.78
N GLY A 11 13.83 -11.48 14.77
CA GLY A 11 14.05 -10.41 15.74
C GLY A 11 14.60 -9.14 15.10
N VAL A 12 15.59 -9.25 14.22
CA VAL A 12 16.18 -8.10 13.49
C VAL A 12 15.15 -7.46 12.55
N LEU A 13 14.42 -8.26 11.77
CA LEU A 13 13.43 -7.72 10.83
C LEU A 13 12.28 -7.02 11.56
N THR A 14 11.79 -7.62 12.64
CA THR A 14 10.70 -7.06 13.45
C THR A 14 11.15 -5.78 14.15
N SER A 15 12.32 -5.79 14.79
CA SER A 15 12.86 -4.60 15.45
C SER A 15 13.15 -3.47 14.46
N ALA A 16 13.65 -3.75 13.26
CA ALA A 16 13.88 -2.75 12.23
C ALA A 16 12.57 -2.10 11.75
N ASN A 17 11.52 -2.89 11.49
CA ASN A 17 10.20 -2.37 11.14
C ASN A 17 9.60 -1.52 12.27
N LEU A 18 9.71 -2.01 13.51
CA LEU A 18 9.22 -1.29 14.68
C LEU A 18 9.98 0.02 14.91
N ALA A 19 11.30 0.02 14.74
CA ALA A 19 12.15 1.20 14.86
C ALA A 19 11.78 2.26 13.81
N LEU A 20 11.54 1.86 12.55
CA LEU A 20 11.06 2.78 11.51
C LEU A 20 9.68 3.35 11.87
N GLY A 21 8.75 2.51 12.32
CA GLY A 21 7.42 2.94 12.76
C GLY A 21 7.48 3.94 13.92
N LEU A 22 8.31 3.66 14.92
CA LEU A 22 8.52 4.55 16.07
C LEU A 22 9.23 5.84 15.65
N TYR A 23 10.27 5.79 14.82
CA TYR A 23 10.95 6.97 14.31
C TYR A 23 9.99 7.89 13.57
N PHE A 24 9.17 7.36 12.66
CA PHE A 24 8.15 8.15 11.97
C PHE A 24 7.06 8.68 12.92
N SER A 25 6.64 7.89 13.93
CA SER A 25 5.65 8.30 14.93
C SER A 25 6.14 9.46 15.80
N PHE A 26 7.37 9.38 16.31
CA PHE A 26 7.97 10.44 17.12
C PHE A 26 8.35 11.66 16.28
N ALA A 27 8.91 11.47 15.07
CA ALA A 27 9.25 12.57 14.17
C ALA A 27 8.01 13.34 13.67
N LYS A 28 6.91 12.64 13.38
CA LYS A 28 5.62 13.27 13.04
C LYS A 28 4.84 13.78 14.25
N ARG A 29 5.23 13.52 15.50
CA ARG A 29 4.57 14.10 16.68
C ARG A 29 4.91 15.58 16.90
N SER A 30 6.04 16.05 16.37
CA SER A 30 6.50 17.45 16.50
C SER A 30 5.80 18.40 15.52
N LYS A 31 5.42 17.92 14.32
CA LYS A 31 4.49 18.62 13.44
C LYS A 31 3.10 18.08 13.73
N LYS A 32 2.18 18.90 14.25
CA LYS A 32 0.74 18.62 14.25
C LYS A 32 0.27 18.47 12.78
N ALA A 33 0.58 17.35 12.16
CA ALA A 33 0.09 16.96 10.86
C ALA A 33 -1.34 16.49 11.12
N GLY A 34 -2.30 17.40 10.89
CA GLY A 34 -3.72 17.07 10.98
C GLY A 34 -4.04 15.85 10.13
N THR A 35 -5.16 15.20 10.44
CA THR A 35 -5.72 14.06 9.71
C THR A 35 -5.63 14.24 8.19
N ASP A 36 -5.78 15.47 7.72
CA ASP A 36 -5.60 15.83 6.31
C ASP A 36 -4.19 15.59 5.75
N GLU A 37 -3.09 15.78 6.47
CA GLU A 37 -1.74 15.48 5.94
C GLU A 37 -1.42 13.98 5.95
N MET A 38 -2.06 13.20 6.83
CA MET A 38 -1.90 11.74 6.88
C MET A 38 -2.76 11.04 5.82
N PHE A 39 -3.93 11.59 5.50
CA PHE A 39 -4.84 11.08 4.47
C PHE A 39 -4.61 11.68 3.08
N LEU A 40 -4.25 12.97 2.97
CA LEU A 40 -3.98 13.64 1.69
C LEU A 40 -2.51 13.61 1.28
N ALA A 41 -1.57 13.28 2.18
CA ALA A 41 -0.13 13.20 1.93
C ALA A 41 0.37 14.25 0.92
N SER A 42 -0.10 15.50 1.12
CA SER A 42 -0.13 16.54 0.11
C SER A 42 -0.86 16.10 -1.16
N ARG A 43 -1.89 16.87 -1.51
CA ARG A 43 -2.58 16.95 -2.80
C ARG A 43 -1.65 17.17 -4.02
N SER A 44 -0.35 16.89 -3.88
CA SER A 44 0.76 16.92 -4.82
C SER A 44 1.48 15.58 -4.99
N LEU A 45 1.08 14.48 -4.34
CA LEU A 45 1.60 13.16 -4.72
C LEU A 45 1.08 12.87 -6.12
N GLY A 46 1.98 12.97 -7.11
CA GLY A 46 1.66 12.68 -8.50
C GLY A 46 1.02 11.30 -8.66
N SER A 47 0.41 11.08 -9.81
CA SER A 47 -0.22 9.80 -10.17
C SER A 47 0.69 8.58 -9.86
N PHE A 48 2.00 8.76 -10.00
CA PHE A 48 3.01 7.72 -9.80
C PHE A 48 3.16 7.22 -8.34
N PRO A 49 3.45 8.06 -7.32
CA PRO A 49 3.54 7.60 -5.94
C PRO A 49 2.21 7.07 -5.37
N LEU A 50 1.05 7.59 -5.81
CA LEU A 50 -0.25 7.05 -5.40
C LEU A 50 -0.43 5.61 -5.90
N ALA A 51 -0.12 5.35 -7.17
CA ALA A 51 -0.14 4.01 -7.73
C ALA A 51 0.82 3.06 -6.99
N MET A 52 2.02 3.53 -6.65
CA MET A 52 2.99 2.76 -5.85
C MET A 52 2.45 2.39 -4.46
N SER A 53 1.78 3.30 -3.75
CA SER A 53 1.17 2.99 -2.45
C SER A 53 0.00 2.02 -2.56
N VAL A 54 -0.85 2.14 -3.59
CA VAL A 54 -1.95 1.19 -3.84
C VAL A 54 -1.40 -0.20 -4.15
N LEU A 55 -0.39 -0.29 -5.02
CA LEU A 55 0.31 -1.55 -5.31
C LEU A 55 0.93 -2.15 -4.03
N ALA A 56 1.56 -1.32 -3.20
CA ALA A 56 2.12 -1.76 -1.92
C ALA A 56 1.04 -2.30 -0.97
N SER A 57 -0.15 -1.68 -0.91
CA SER A 57 -1.26 -2.15 -0.08
C SER A 57 -1.90 -3.45 -0.59
N MET A 58 -1.85 -3.70 -1.90
CA MET A 58 -2.37 -4.94 -2.50
C MET A 58 -1.44 -6.14 -2.24
N MET A 59 -0.15 -5.88 -2.01
CA MET A 59 0.84 -6.94 -1.80
C MET A 59 0.79 -7.47 -0.37
N SER A 60 0.34 -8.71 -0.24
CA SER A 60 0.32 -9.47 1.02
C SER A 60 1.25 -10.69 0.94
N ALA A 61 1.87 -11.04 2.07
CA ALA A 61 2.74 -12.21 2.20
C ALA A 61 2.04 -13.52 1.80
N LEU A 62 0.75 -13.65 2.14
CA LEU A 62 -0.07 -14.79 1.73
C LEU A 62 -0.27 -14.85 0.21
N GLY A 63 -0.40 -13.69 -0.43
CA GLY A 63 -0.50 -13.59 -1.89
C GLY A 63 0.75 -14.12 -2.58
N VAL A 64 1.94 -13.79 -2.07
CA VAL A 64 3.22 -14.27 -2.64
C VAL A 64 3.35 -15.79 -2.53
N VAL A 65 3.06 -16.38 -1.36
CA VAL A 65 3.10 -17.84 -1.18
C VAL A 65 2.06 -18.52 -2.08
N GLY A 66 0.85 -17.96 -2.16
CA GLY A 66 -0.22 -18.44 -3.03
C GLY A 66 0.16 -18.39 -4.51
N PHE A 67 0.83 -17.32 -4.96
CA PHE A 67 1.33 -17.23 -6.33
C PHE A 67 2.36 -18.29 -6.61
N VAL A 68 3.37 -18.46 -5.76
CA VAL A 68 4.41 -19.48 -5.97
C VAL A 68 3.81 -20.89 -6.03
N ALA A 69 2.85 -21.21 -5.16
CA ALA A 69 2.12 -22.47 -5.22
C ALA A 69 1.35 -22.61 -6.55
N HIS A 70 0.67 -21.56 -7.00
CA HIS A 70 -0.07 -21.58 -8.26
C HIS A 70 0.84 -21.76 -9.48
N TYR A 71 2.00 -21.10 -9.50
CA TYR A 71 3.02 -21.27 -10.53
C TYR A 71 3.59 -22.70 -10.53
N TYR A 72 3.73 -23.32 -9.37
CA TYR A 72 4.22 -24.68 -9.23
C TYR A 72 3.24 -25.72 -9.80
N TYR A 73 1.93 -25.53 -9.62
CA TYR A 73 0.90 -26.47 -10.09
C TYR A 73 0.38 -26.19 -11.51
N TYR A 74 0.16 -24.92 -11.87
CA TYR A 74 -0.52 -24.52 -13.10
C TYR A 74 0.40 -23.83 -14.12
N GLY A 75 1.67 -23.60 -13.80
CA GLY A 75 2.62 -22.93 -14.70
C GLY A 75 2.33 -21.44 -14.93
N PHE A 76 2.78 -20.90 -16.07
CA PHE A 76 2.84 -19.45 -16.32
C PHE A 76 1.50 -18.79 -16.75
N TYR A 77 0.36 -19.48 -16.71
CA TYR A 77 -0.92 -18.89 -17.12
C TYR A 77 -1.35 -17.70 -16.25
N PHE A 78 -0.92 -17.66 -14.99
CA PHE A 78 -1.23 -16.57 -14.07
C PHE A 78 -0.64 -15.20 -14.50
N ASN A 79 0.39 -15.19 -15.37
CA ASN A 79 0.98 -13.94 -15.87
C ASN A 79 0.00 -13.06 -16.65
N TRP A 80 -1.04 -13.64 -17.23
CA TRP A 80 -2.08 -12.88 -17.91
C TRP A 80 -2.82 -11.92 -16.97
N ALA A 81 -2.97 -12.30 -15.69
CA ALA A 81 -3.56 -11.44 -14.68
C ALA A 81 -2.70 -10.19 -14.42
N PHE A 82 -1.37 -10.31 -14.43
CA PHE A 82 -0.46 -9.17 -14.29
C PHE A 82 -0.58 -8.19 -15.47
N LEU A 83 -0.70 -8.69 -16.71
CA LEU A 83 -0.96 -7.83 -17.88
C LEU A 83 -2.27 -7.04 -17.74
N SER A 84 -3.33 -7.69 -17.26
CA SER A 84 -4.61 -7.00 -17.02
C SER A 84 -4.49 -5.91 -15.94
N GLN A 85 -3.73 -6.16 -14.87
CA GLN A 85 -3.49 -5.21 -13.78
C GLN A 85 -2.78 -3.94 -14.28
N ILE A 86 -1.80 -4.08 -15.19
CA ILE A 86 -1.07 -2.95 -15.78
C ILE A 86 -2.01 -2.06 -16.61
N VAL A 87 -3.03 -2.63 -17.26
CA VAL A 87 -4.02 -1.88 -18.05
C VAL A 87 -5.09 -1.23 -17.17
N VAL A 88 -5.50 -1.89 -16.09
CA VAL A 88 -6.52 -1.36 -15.17
C VAL A 88 -5.97 -0.21 -14.32
N LEU A 89 -4.69 -0.25 -13.93
CA LEU A 89 -4.04 0.81 -13.12
C LEU A 89 -4.20 2.22 -13.72
N PRO A 90 -3.82 2.51 -14.98
CA PRO A 90 -3.98 3.84 -15.57
C PRO A 90 -5.46 4.21 -15.74
N MET A 91 -6.36 3.24 -15.95
CA MET A 91 -7.79 3.50 -16.02
C MET A 91 -8.34 3.98 -14.66
N VAL A 92 -7.96 3.31 -13.57
CA VAL A 92 -8.30 3.73 -12.20
C VAL A 92 -7.72 5.11 -11.90
N MET A 93 -6.46 5.36 -12.27
CA MET A 93 -5.83 6.67 -12.05
C MET A 93 -6.52 7.81 -12.81
N ASN A 94 -7.05 7.55 -14.01
CA ASN A 94 -7.77 8.58 -14.78
C ASN A 94 -9.24 8.77 -14.34
N VAL A 95 -9.85 7.79 -13.66
CA VAL A 95 -11.28 7.86 -13.28
C VAL A 95 -11.48 8.12 -11.78
N MET A 96 -10.77 7.42 -10.90
CA MET A 96 -10.90 7.58 -9.45
C MET A 96 -10.28 8.87 -8.92
N VAL A 97 -9.13 9.29 -9.47
CA VAL A 97 -8.48 10.54 -9.04
C VAL A 97 -9.37 11.76 -9.29
N PRO A 98 -9.96 11.99 -10.48
CA PRO A 98 -10.85 13.14 -10.67
C PRO A 98 -12.17 13.02 -9.90
N LEU A 99 -12.67 11.80 -9.63
CA LEU A 99 -13.87 11.60 -8.81
C LEU A 99 -13.62 12.00 -7.34
N LEU A 100 -12.50 11.57 -6.74
CA LEU A 100 -12.10 12.00 -5.38
C LEU A 100 -11.83 13.52 -5.33
N TYR A 101 -11.18 14.07 -6.34
CA TYR A 101 -10.84 15.50 -6.38
C TYR A 101 -12.07 16.40 -6.51
N ARG A 102 -13.12 15.92 -7.21
CA ARG A 102 -14.36 16.68 -7.45
C ARG A 102 -15.30 16.67 -6.24
N GLN A 103 -15.25 15.63 -5.39
CA GLN A 103 -16.17 15.53 -4.27
C GLN A 103 -15.74 16.25 -2.98
N ARG A 104 -14.48 16.72 -2.82
CA ARG A 104 -14.02 17.46 -1.61
C ARG A 104 -14.35 16.79 -0.27
N VAL A 105 -14.74 15.52 -0.24
CA VAL A 105 -15.00 14.78 0.98
C VAL A 105 -13.78 13.98 1.36
N THR A 106 -13.35 14.15 2.60
CA THR A 106 -12.24 13.48 3.27
C THR A 106 -12.57 12.02 3.63
N SER A 107 -13.77 11.54 3.29
CA SER A 107 -14.24 10.17 3.51
C SER A 107 -15.37 9.82 2.54
N ILE A 108 -15.39 8.57 2.04
CA ILE A 108 -16.49 8.00 1.23
C ILE A 108 -17.83 8.00 2.00
N PHE A 109 -17.80 8.21 3.32
CA PHE A 109 -18.93 8.10 4.23
C PHE A 109 -19.33 9.41 4.92
N GLU A 110 -18.99 10.58 4.38
CA GLU A 110 -19.56 11.82 4.92
C GLU A 110 -21.07 11.84 4.62
N PRO A 111 -21.96 11.76 5.62
CA PRO A 111 -23.37 11.98 5.37
C PRO A 111 -23.58 13.45 4.98
N PRO A 112 -24.49 13.75 4.05
CA PRO A 112 -24.85 15.13 3.75
C PRO A 112 -25.39 15.76 5.04
N SER A 113 -24.64 16.67 5.64
CA SER A 113 -25.07 17.43 6.80
C SER A 113 -26.15 18.42 6.38
N LEU A 114 -27.39 18.09 6.75
CA LEU A 114 -28.49 19.04 6.91
C LEU A 114 -28.47 19.60 8.34
#